data_AF-A0A5C5WF03-F1
#
_entry.id   AF-A0A5C5WF03-F1
#
_cell.length_a   1.000
_cell.length_b   1.000
_cell.length_c   1.000
_cell.angle_alpha   90.00
_cell.angle_beta   90.00
_cell.angle_gamma   90.00
#
_symmetry.space_group_name_H-M   'P 1'
#
loop_
_entity.id
_entity.type
_entity.pdbx_description
1 polymer ?
#
loop_
_entity_poly.entity_id
_entity_poly.type
_entity_poly.pdbx_seq_one_letter_code
_entity_poly.pdbx_strand_id
1 'polypeptide(L)'
;MVFPVLPLSVPLANVQLWTTPLWILSIGVTLGLVLLAALWGIFWLVNRGAAKQAASAVAESVLVWILYAAAAIALFGVVAAPQMPLAKVMDSLRRLPSSGERTALVVVEPQSIDQEVSFDLVADEVIAYRIESDQDIRVADVTGEAYLAPTAIVAGDEPYAWNTKSKLKRGLEDRVSKLYLTNEGDAPANVSLSFTSEVLVPETRQIPVVALSLAGLFVVYVLLRWLTPGISNIAAATAKEAANQPIYLLLMAGGAVALFCYIYIPYNTFGEDVKMLKDSGLSTIMVLAILFAVWTASVSIADEIEGKTALTLLSKPISRRQFIIGKYLGILWPVVLMFVLLGGLLMACVSYKVVYDSRESSNPTPEWQLCHAEMVGLAPGLVLAGLEVAVLTAISVAVSTRLPMLPNLLIVGSIYAVGHLTPLLVQSSIGENEFVAFFGQLIALVLPMLDHLNIQPAIAAGQAVPASYLLVATLYSALYCVIALLLALLLFEDRDLA
;
A
#
# COMPACT_ATOMS: atom_id res chain seq x y z
N MET A 1 -34.72 19.80 18.32
CA MET A 1 -33.95 18.59 17.96
C MET A 1 -34.85 17.70 17.14
N VAL A 2 -34.77 17.81 15.82
CA VAL A 2 -35.44 16.88 14.89
C VAL A 2 -34.33 15.98 14.37
N PHE A 3 -34.35 14.71 14.75
CA PHE A 3 -33.52 13.70 14.10
C PHE A 3 -33.94 13.65 12.62
N PRO A 4 -33.04 13.88 11.65
CA PRO A 4 -33.40 13.68 10.25
C PRO A 4 -33.64 12.18 10.06
N VAL A 5 -34.86 11.83 9.67
CA VAL A 5 -35.22 10.50 9.19
C VAL A 5 -34.35 10.21 7.97
N LEU A 6 -33.45 9.23 8.06
CA LEU A 6 -32.63 8.72 6.97
C LEU A 6 -33.50 8.46 5.73
N PRO A 7 -33.32 9.17 4.60
CA PRO A 7 -33.92 8.75 3.36
C PRO A 7 -33.19 7.48 2.89
N LEU A 8 -33.82 6.33 3.10
CA LEU A 8 -33.38 4.99 2.71
C LEU A 8 -33.30 4.75 1.19
N SER A 9 -33.47 5.80 0.37
CA SER A 9 -33.23 5.76 -1.07
C SER A 9 -31.90 6.42 -1.39
N VAL A 10 -30.80 5.69 -1.19
CA VAL A 10 -29.55 6.01 -1.87
C VAL A 10 -29.79 5.74 -3.36
N PRO A 11 -29.74 6.75 -4.26
CA PRO A 11 -29.92 6.49 -5.68
C PRO A 11 -28.83 5.51 -6.15
N LEU A 12 -29.19 4.55 -7.02
CA LEU A 12 -28.28 3.50 -7.52
C LEU A 12 -26.95 4.06 -8.05
N ALA A 13 -26.98 5.25 -8.66
CA ALA A 13 -25.78 5.95 -9.11
C ALA A 13 -24.79 6.24 -7.97
N ASN A 14 -25.26 6.61 -6.78
CA ASN A 14 -24.39 6.85 -5.63
C ASN A 14 -23.77 5.56 -5.11
N VAL A 15 -24.49 4.43 -5.20
CA VAL A 15 -23.95 3.13 -4.81
C VAL A 15 -22.82 2.73 -5.74
N GLN A 16 -22.99 2.91 -7.06
CA GLN A 16 -21.95 2.61 -8.04
C GLN A 16 -20.66 3.41 -7.80
N LEU A 17 -20.77 4.69 -7.44
CA LEU A 17 -19.61 5.57 -7.24
C LEU A 17 -18.62 5.07 -6.17
N TRP A 18 -19.09 4.79 -4.94
CA TRP A 18 -18.20 4.34 -3.86
C TRP A 18 -17.86 2.84 -3.93
N THR A 19 -18.65 2.04 -4.66
CA THR A 19 -18.38 0.61 -4.83
C THR A 19 -17.42 0.31 -5.98
N THR A 20 -17.29 1.18 -6.99
CA THR A 20 -16.36 0.96 -8.12
C THR A 20 -14.90 0.81 -7.68
N PRO A 21 -14.35 1.64 -6.78
CA PRO A 21 -12.99 1.45 -6.27
C PRO A 21 -12.81 0.11 -5.54
N LEU A 22 -13.77 -0.25 -4.69
CA LEU A 22 -13.78 -1.52 -3.96
C LEU A 22 -13.87 -2.71 -4.92
N TRP A 23 -14.59 -2.54 -6.02
CA TRP A 23 -14.71 -3.55 -7.06
C TRP A 23 -13.38 -3.75 -7.81
N ILE A 24 -12.66 -2.68 -8.16
CA ILE A 24 -11.30 -2.79 -8.75
C ILE A 24 -10.36 -3.54 -7.80
N LEU A 25 -10.39 -3.20 -6.51
CA LEU A 25 -9.63 -3.92 -5.47
C LEU A 25 -10.01 -5.40 -5.43
N SER A 26 -11.31 -5.72 -5.56
CA SER A 26 -11.80 -7.10 -5.56
C SER A 26 -11.29 -7.93 -6.74
N ILE A 27 -11.05 -7.32 -7.90
CA ILE A 27 -10.44 -7.99 -9.06
C ILE A 27 -8.99 -8.36 -8.72
N GLY A 28 -8.24 -7.44 -8.10
CA GLY A 28 -6.88 -7.72 -7.62
C GLY A 28 -6.85 -8.85 -6.59
N VAL A 29 -7.75 -8.84 -5.62
CA VAL A 29 -7.88 -9.93 -4.62
C VAL A 29 -8.23 -11.26 -5.30
N THR A 30 -9.16 -11.27 -6.25
CA THR A 30 -9.56 -12.47 -6.99
C THR A 30 -8.39 -13.02 -7.80
N LEU A 31 -7.63 -12.17 -8.49
CA LEU A 31 -6.43 -12.57 -9.22
C LEU A 31 -5.35 -13.10 -8.27
N GLY A 32 -5.20 -12.51 -7.08
CA GLY A 32 -4.31 -13.01 -6.04
C GLY A 32 -4.71 -14.41 -5.53
N LEU A 33 -6.01 -14.67 -5.33
CA LEU A 33 -6.52 -16.00 -4.96
C LEU A 33 -6.28 -17.03 -6.08
N VAL A 34 -6.50 -16.65 -7.34
CA VAL A 34 -6.19 -17.50 -8.50
C VAL A 34 -4.70 -17.80 -8.58
N LEU A 35 -3.84 -16.81 -8.36
CA LEU A 35 -2.39 -16.98 -8.34
C LEU A 35 -1.95 -17.90 -7.19
N LEU A 36 -2.55 -17.78 -6.01
CA LEU A 36 -2.32 -18.70 -4.89
C LEU A 36 -2.76 -20.14 -5.21
N ALA A 37 -3.93 -20.31 -5.83
CA ALA A 37 -4.39 -21.62 -6.26
C ALA A 37 -3.47 -22.23 -7.34
N ALA A 38 -2.97 -21.41 -8.26
CA ALA A 38 -2.01 -21.83 -9.28
C ALA A 38 -0.66 -22.22 -8.67
N LEU A 39 -0.11 -21.41 -7.76
CA LEU A 39 1.12 -21.72 -7.01
C LEU A 39 0.97 -23.02 -6.22
N TRP A 40 -0.15 -23.19 -5.52
CA TRP A 40 -0.44 -24.43 -4.80
C TRP A 40 -0.57 -25.63 -5.75
N GLY A 41 -1.23 -25.47 -6.91
CA GLY A 41 -1.37 -26.49 -7.93
C GLY A 41 -0.01 -26.92 -8.51
N ILE A 42 0.87 -25.97 -8.82
CA ILE A 42 2.25 -26.24 -9.25
C ILE A 42 3.00 -26.99 -8.16
N PHE A 43 2.91 -26.53 -6.91
CA PHE A 43 3.58 -27.16 -5.78
C PHE A 43 3.05 -28.58 -5.53
N TRP A 44 1.76 -28.82 -5.76
CA TRP A 44 1.13 -30.13 -5.67
C TRP A 44 1.60 -31.10 -6.77
N LEU A 45 1.82 -30.61 -7.99
CA LEU A 45 2.38 -31.40 -9.08
C LEU A 45 3.84 -31.80 -8.82
N VAL A 46 4.64 -30.90 -8.23
CA VAL A 46 6.06 -31.15 -7.89
C VAL A 46 6.19 -32.05 -6.66
N ASN A 47 5.47 -31.74 -5.58
CA ASN A 47 5.52 -32.48 -4.33
C ASN A 47 4.18 -32.46 -3.58
N ARG A 48 3.39 -33.53 -3.78
CA ARG A 48 2.07 -33.70 -3.14
C ARG A 48 2.12 -33.64 -1.62
N GLY A 49 3.19 -34.14 -0.99
CA GLY A 49 3.35 -34.14 0.46
C GLY A 49 3.54 -32.72 1.00
N ALA A 50 4.47 -31.98 0.41
CA ALA A 50 4.75 -30.61 0.79
C ALA A 50 3.54 -29.69 0.53
N ALA A 51 2.81 -29.88 -0.58
CA ALA A 51 1.62 -29.09 -0.87
C ALA A 51 0.46 -29.31 0.11
N LYS A 52 0.27 -30.53 0.60
CA LYS A 52 -0.69 -30.80 1.68
C LYS A 52 -0.29 -30.14 2.99
N GLN A 53 1.00 -30.19 3.33
CA GLN A 53 1.53 -29.53 4.53
C GLN A 53 1.42 -28.01 4.43
N ALA A 54 1.65 -27.42 3.26
CA ALA A 54 1.47 -25.98 3.05
C ALA A 54 0.01 -25.56 3.18
N ALA A 55 -0.93 -26.33 2.62
CA ALA A 55 -2.36 -26.06 2.77
C ALA A 55 -2.83 -26.18 4.22
N SER A 56 -2.43 -27.26 4.92
CA SER A 56 -2.78 -27.42 6.35
C SER A 56 -2.13 -26.33 7.20
N ALA A 57 -0.90 -25.93 6.88
CA ALA A 57 -0.21 -24.84 7.54
C ALA A 57 -0.99 -23.52 7.48
N VAL A 58 -1.48 -23.17 6.28
CA VAL A 58 -2.29 -21.97 6.09
C VAL A 58 -3.64 -22.09 6.81
N ALA A 59 -4.31 -23.22 6.68
CA ALA A 59 -5.64 -23.46 7.27
C ALA A 59 -5.65 -23.44 8.81
N GLU A 60 -4.57 -23.89 9.44
CA GLU A 60 -4.42 -23.89 10.90
C GLU A 60 -3.91 -22.56 11.48
N SER A 61 -3.45 -21.65 10.61
CA SER A 61 -2.86 -20.37 10.98
C SER A 61 -3.85 -19.23 10.96
N VAL A 62 -3.39 -18.06 11.40
CA VAL A 62 -4.13 -16.79 11.36
C VAL A 62 -4.47 -16.36 9.91
N LEU A 63 -3.73 -16.84 8.89
CA LEU A 63 -3.99 -16.53 7.49
C LEU A 63 -5.34 -17.04 6.97
N VAL A 64 -5.95 -18.03 7.63
CA VAL A 64 -7.28 -18.53 7.23
C VAL A 64 -8.33 -17.41 7.27
N TRP A 65 -8.22 -16.49 8.24
CA TRP A 65 -9.10 -15.33 8.35
C TRP A 65 -8.90 -14.34 7.20
N ILE A 66 -7.66 -14.16 6.74
CA ILE A 66 -7.36 -13.38 5.53
C ILE A 66 -7.95 -14.06 4.30
N LEU A 67 -7.87 -15.38 4.21
CA LEU A 67 -8.45 -16.13 3.10
C LEU A 67 -9.99 -16.00 3.05
N TYR A 68 -10.66 -16.05 4.20
CA TYR A 68 -12.11 -15.82 4.28
C TYR A 68 -12.49 -14.39 3.91
N ALA A 69 -11.74 -13.39 4.38
CA ALA A 69 -11.96 -12.00 3.99
C ALA A 69 -11.73 -11.80 2.48
N ALA A 70 -10.66 -12.38 1.93
CA ALA A 70 -10.37 -12.35 0.50
C ALA A 70 -11.47 -13.03 -0.33
N ALA A 71 -12.00 -14.16 0.14
CA ALA A 71 -13.11 -14.85 -0.51
C ALA A 71 -14.41 -14.02 -0.47
N ALA A 72 -14.69 -13.34 0.65
CA ALA A 72 -15.83 -12.43 0.76
C ALA A 72 -15.71 -11.23 -0.18
N ILE A 73 -14.50 -10.65 -0.30
CA ILE A 73 -14.21 -9.56 -1.25
C ILE A 73 -14.33 -10.05 -2.70
N ALA A 74 -13.82 -11.24 -3.03
CA ALA A 74 -13.97 -11.83 -4.36
C ALA A 74 -15.45 -12.08 -4.70
N LEU A 75 -16.24 -12.57 -3.74
CA LEU A 75 -17.69 -12.74 -3.90
C LEU A 75 -18.37 -11.39 -4.16
N PHE A 76 -18.03 -10.34 -3.41
CA PHE A 76 -18.49 -8.98 -3.69
C PHE A 76 -18.15 -8.54 -5.12
N GLY A 77 -16.94 -8.84 -5.60
CA GLY A 77 -16.50 -8.56 -6.97
C GLY A 77 -17.41 -9.17 -8.04
N VAL A 78 -17.81 -10.43 -7.84
CA VAL A 78 -18.72 -11.15 -8.75
C VAL A 78 -20.12 -10.54 -8.70
N VAL A 79 -20.64 -10.25 -7.51
CA VAL A 79 -21.99 -9.69 -7.32
C VAL A 79 -22.11 -8.27 -7.89
N ALA A 80 -21.08 -7.45 -7.75
CA ALA A 80 -21.07 -6.08 -8.24
C ALA A 80 -20.72 -5.96 -9.73
N ALA A 81 -20.15 -6.99 -10.36
CA ALA A 81 -19.70 -6.97 -11.76
C ALA A 81 -20.73 -6.46 -12.80
N PRO A 82 -22.04 -6.75 -12.72
CA PRO A 82 -23.01 -6.30 -13.72
C PRO A 82 -23.15 -4.77 -13.82
N GLN A 83 -22.77 -4.04 -12.77
CA GLN A 83 -22.88 -2.58 -12.69
C GLN A 83 -21.56 -1.87 -13.04
N MET A 84 -20.51 -2.62 -13.40
CA MET A 84 -19.13 -2.12 -13.44
C MET A 84 -18.54 -2.14 -14.87
N PRO A 85 -17.59 -1.26 -15.19
CA PRO A 85 -17.02 -1.13 -16.53
C PRO A 85 -15.97 -2.23 -16.85
N LEU A 86 -16.37 -3.50 -16.79
CA LEU A 86 -15.46 -4.66 -16.93
C LEU A 86 -14.68 -4.69 -18.24
N ALA A 87 -15.31 -4.36 -19.37
CA ALA A 87 -14.64 -4.34 -20.67
C ALA A 87 -13.47 -3.34 -20.68
N LYS A 88 -13.73 -2.10 -20.22
CA LYS A 88 -12.71 -1.03 -20.15
C LYS A 88 -11.55 -1.40 -19.22
N VAL A 89 -11.85 -2.02 -18.08
CA VAL A 89 -10.84 -2.48 -17.11
C VAL A 89 -10.00 -3.63 -17.69
N MET A 90 -10.62 -4.60 -18.36
CA MET A 90 -9.91 -5.73 -18.96
C MET A 90 -9.00 -5.30 -20.11
N ASP A 91 -9.47 -4.39 -20.97
CA ASP A 91 -8.67 -3.83 -22.06
C ASP A 91 -7.50 -3.00 -21.52
N SER A 92 -7.74 -2.19 -20.49
CA SER A 92 -6.68 -1.44 -19.80
C SER A 92 -5.64 -2.40 -19.19
N LEU A 93 -6.07 -3.47 -18.52
CA LEU A 93 -5.18 -4.46 -17.89
C LEU A 93 -4.26 -5.16 -18.91
N ARG A 94 -4.78 -5.51 -20.09
CA ARG A 94 -4.00 -6.12 -21.18
C ARG A 94 -2.95 -5.16 -21.75
N ARG A 95 -3.24 -3.86 -21.74
CA ARG A 95 -2.37 -2.81 -22.29
C ARG A 95 -1.39 -2.22 -21.28
N LEU A 96 -1.54 -2.52 -19.98
CA LEU A 96 -0.62 -2.05 -18.94
C LEU A 96 0.86 -2.27 -19.28
N PRO A 97 1.32 -3.46 -19.74
CA PRO A 97 2.74 -3.69 -20.04
C PRO A 97 3.25 -2.89 -21.23
N SER A 98 2.35 -2.47 -22.13
CA SER A 98 2.69 -1.70 -23.33
C SER A 98 2.58 -0.18 -23.15
N SER A 99 2.01 0.28 -22.03
CA SER A 99 1.87 1.70 -21.68
C SER A 99 3.17 2.28 -21.11
N GLY A 100 3.47 3.54 -21.41
CA GLY A 100 4.69 4.20 -20.97
C GLY A 100 5.23 5.20 -21.99
N GLU A 101 6.43 5.71 -21.71
CA GLU A 101 7.15 6.57 -22.65
C GLU A 101 7.83 5.71 -23.72
N ARG A 102 7.54 5.99 -24.98
CA ARG A 102 8.22 5.39 -26.13
C ARG A 102 8.91 6.48 -26.91
N THR A 103 10.22 6.36 -27.03
CA THR A 103 11.03 7.25 -27.86
C THR A 103 11.47 6.52 -29.12
N ALA A 104 11.16 7.07 -30.29
CA ALA A 104 11.71 6.64 -31.56
C ALA A 104 12.64 7.73 -32.10
N LEU A 105 13.84 7.32 -32.49
CA LEU A 105 14.78 8.16 -33.21
C LEU A 105 14.70 7.78 -34.68
N VAL A 106 14.32 8.73 -35.52
CA VAL A 106 14.16 8.52 -36.97
C VAL A 106 15.00 9.55 -37.69
N VAL A 107 15.83 9.08 -38.63
CA VAL A 107 16.53 9.96 -39.56
C VAL A 107 15.67 10.11 -40.80
N VAL A 108 15.29 11.34 -41.11
CA VAL A 108 14.48 11.69 -42.26
C VAL A 108 15.39 12.27 -43.33
N GLU A 109 15.44 11.62 -44.49
CA GLU A 109 16.33 12.03 -45.59
C GLU A 109 15.94 13.42 -46.14
N PRO A 110 16.90 14.18 -46.70
CA PRO A 110 16.61 15.51 -47.27
C PRO A 110 15.56 15.44 -48.37
N GLN A 111 14.69 16.45 -48.44
CA GLN A 111 13.65 16.59 -49.48
C GLN A 111 12.71 15.37 -49.62
N SER A 112 12.54 14.59 -48.55
CA SER A 112 11.65 13.44 -48.52
C SER A 112 10.22 13.83 -48.14
N ILE A 113 9.25 13.27 -48.86
CA ILE A 113 7.82 13.49 -48.66
C ILE A 113 7.23 12.21 -48.08
N ASP A 114 6.46 12.35 -47.00
CA ASP A 114 5.71 11.27 -46.35
C ASP A 114 6.54 10.01 -46.05
N GLN A 115 7.73 10.18 -45.46
CA GLN A 115 8.51 9.05 -44.98
C GLN A 115 7.73 8.33 -43.87
N GLU A 116 7.41 7.04 -44.12
CA GLU A 116 6.58 6.26 -43.20
C GLU A 116 7.37 5.85 -41.95
N VAL A 117 6.84 6.20 -40.79
CA VAL A 117 7.27 5.67 -39.50
C VAL A 117 6.14 4.82 -38.92
N SER A 118 6.36 3.51 -38.86
CA SER A 118 5.40 2.59 -38.25
C SER A 118 5.36 2.80 -36.74
N PHE A 119 4.24 3.25 -36.23
CA PHE A 119 4.06 3.55 -34.82
C PHE A 119 2.62 3.22 -34.43
N ASP A 120 2.40 2.21 -33.57
CA ASP A 120 1.05 1.78 -33.15
C ASP A 120 0.67 2.50 -31.85
N LEU A 121 -0.21 3.49 -31.98
CA LEU A 121 -0.76 4.32 -30.90
C LEU A 121 -2.28 4.33 -30.98
N VAL A 122 -2.92 4.32 -29.82
CA VAL A 122 -4.32 4.74 -29.71
C VAL A 122 -4.28 6.17 -29.22
N ALA A 123 -4.78 7.10 -30.03
CA ALA A 123 -4.77 8.52 -29.75
C ALA A 123 -5.32 8.77 -28.35
N ASP A 124 -6.46 8.15 -27.99
CA ASP A 124 -7.12 8.25 -26.68
C ASP A 124 -6.27 7.89 -25.47
N GLU A 125 -5.23 7.07 -25.64
CA GLU A 125 -4.28 6.70 -24.59
C GLU A 125 -3.09 7.66 -24.50
N VAL A 126 -2.84 8.50 -25.51
CA VAL A 126 -1.72 9.45 -25.51
C VAL A 126 -2.06 10.65 -24.62
N ILE A 127 -1.26 10.84 -23.56
CA ILE A 127 -1.39 11.95 -22.60
C ILE A 127 -0.41 13.10 -22.88
N ALA A 128 0.72 12.79 -23.51
CA ALA A 128 1.68 13.76 -24.00
C ALA A 128 2.45 13.17 -25.18
N TYR A 129 2.87 14.02 -26.10
CA TYR A 129 3.90 13.67 -27.07
C TYR A 129 4.78 14.87 -27.36
N ARG A 130 6.06 14.58 -27.59
CA ARG A 130 7.09 15.56 -27.91
C ARG A 130 7.78 15.15 -29.20
N ILE A 131 7.91 16.10 -30.10
CA ILE A 131 8.60 15.92 -31.36
C ILE A 131 9.73 16.95 -31.38
N GLU A 132 10.97 16.49 -31.40
CA GLU A 132 12.15 17.34 -31.54
C GLU A 132 12.83 17.04 -32.87
N SER A 133 13.28 18.09 -33.55
CA SER A 133 13.96 17.99 -34.84
C SER A 133 14.99 19.11 -34.94
N ASP A 134 16.12 18.81 -35.57
CA ASP A 134 17.18 19.76 -35.93
C ASP A 134 16.87 20.53 -37.23
N GLN A 135 15.83 20.14 -37.96
CA GLN A 135 15.32 20.81 -39.16
C GLN A 135 13.80 21.02 -39.07
N ASP A 136 13.27 21.88 -39.94
CA ASP A 136 11.83 22.09 -40.05
C ASP A 136 11.15 20.82 -40.59
N ILE A 137 10.24 20.23 -39.80
CA ILE A 137 9.52 19.00 -40.16
C ILE A 137 8.03 19.18 -39.98
N ARG A 138 7.29 18.60 -40.93
CA ARG A 138 5.84 18.46 -40.84
C ARG A 138 5.46 17.02 -40.58
N VAL A 139 4.52 16.84 -39.65
CA VAL A 139 4.04 15.52 -39.21
C VAL A 139 2.56 15.43 -39.51
N ALA A 140 2.12 14.30 -40.08
CA ALA A 140 0.71 13.97 -40.25
C ALA A 140 0.41 12.49 -39.92
N ASP A 141 -0.84 12.25 -39.52
CA ASP A 141 -1.44 10.93 -39.28
C ASP A 141 -1.93 10.26 -40.59
N VAL A 142 -2.33 11.09 -41.57
CA VAL A 142 -2.89 10.64 -42.86
C VAL A 142 -1.91 10.91 -44.00
N THR A 143 -1.76 9.92 -44.89
CA THR A 143 -0.98 10.04 -46.14
C THR A 143 -1.40 11.27 -46.94
N GLY A 144 -0.44 12.10 -47.37
CA GLY A 144 -0.70 13.27 -48.21
C GLY A 144 -1.17 14.52 -47.47
N GLU A 145 -1.44 14.45 -46.16
CA GLU A 145 -1.85 15.62 -45.37
C GLU A 145 -0.69 16.35 -44.68
N ALA A 146 0.52 15.77 -44.65
CA ALA A 146 1.70 16.43 -44.06
C ALA A 146 2.01 17.79 -44.72
N TYR A 147 1.72 17.92 -46.01
CA TYR A 147 1.92 19.16 -46.76
C TYR A 147 0.68 20.09 -46.75
N LEU A 148 -0.54 19.53 -46.67
CA LEU A 148 -1.81 20.25 -46.84
C LEU A 148 -2.48 20.68 -45.52
N ALA A 149 -2.37 19.86 -44.47
CA ALA A 149 -2.96 20.07 -43.15
C ALA A 149 -2.14 19.33 -42.07
N PRO A 150 -0.91 19.80 -41.78
CA PRO A 150 -0.03 19.10 -40.84
C PRO A 150 -0.63 19.01 -39.44
N THR A 151 -0.60 17.82 -38.86
CA THR A 151 -0.97 17.52 -37.47
C THR A 151 -0.07 18.28 -36.48
N ALA A 152 1.23 18.35 -36.78
CA ALA A 152 2.20 19.14 -36.03
C ALA A 152 3.25 19.74 -36.97
N ILE A 153 3.65 20.98 -36.69
CA ILE A 153 4.74 21.67 -37.37
C ILE A 153 5.83 21.87 -36.33
N VAL A 154 7.00 21.30 -36.58
CA VAL A 154 8.20 21.43 -35.75
C VAL A 154 9.13 22.37 -36.47
N ALA A 155 9.36 23.56 -35.91
CA ALA A 155 10.42 24.42 -36.38
C ALA A 155 11.76 23.90 -35.85
N GLY A 156 12.82 23.93 -36.65
CA GLY A 156 14.15 23.48 -36.25
C GLY A 156 14.56 24.12 -34.92
N ASP A 157 15.05 23.28 -34.00
CA ASP A 157 15.42 23.62 -32.62
C ASP A 157 14.27 23.99 -31.66
N GLU A 158 13.01 24.07 -32.11
CA GLU A 158 11.83 24.24 -31.24
C GLU A 158 11.00 22.96 -31.14
N PRO A 159 10.97 22.29 -29.96
CA PRO A 159 10.24 21.04 -29.82
C PRO A 159 8.73 21.27 -29.81
N TYR A 160 8.00 20.51 -30.64
CA TYR A 160 6.55 20.46 -30.56
C TYR A 160 6.14 19.57 -29.39
N ALA A 161 5.69 20.18 -28.29
CA ALA A 161 5.28 19.48 -27.08
C ALA A 161 3.78 19.62 -26.84
N TRP A 162 3.02 18.56 -27.13
CA TRP A 162 1.60 18.47 -26.78
C TRP A 162 1.42 17.71 -25.46
N ASN A 163 0.51 18.19 -24.62
CA ASN A 163 -0.01 17.46 -23.48
C ASN A 163 -1.50 17.79 -23.27
N THR A 164 -2.20 17.00 -22.47
CA THR A 164 -3.65 17.18 -22.16
C THR A 164 -4.01 18.54 -21.54
N LYS A 165 -3.04 19.31 -21.04
CA LYS A 165 -3.23 20.65 -20.45
C LYS A 165 -2.77 21.78 -21.39
N SER A 166 -2.22 21.45 -22.55
CA SER A 166 -1.68 22.40 -23.50
C SER A 166 -2.81 23.06 -24.28
N LYS A 167 -2.58 24.30 -24.73
CA LYS A 167 -3.49 24.98 -25.66
C LYS A 167 -3.38 24.46 -27.10
N LEU A 168 -2.35 23.65 -27.37
CA LEU A 168 -2.15 22.99 -28.65
C LEU A 168 -3.21 21.91 -28.88
N LYS A 169 -3.71 21.79 -30.11
CA LYS A 169 -4.64 20.72 -30.47
C LYS A 169 -3.89 19.38 -30.48
N ARG A 170 -4.55 18.31 -30.02
CA ARG A 170 -3.99 16.94 -29.98
C ARG A 170 -3.50 16.49 -31.35
N GLY A 171 -4.22 16.87 -32.41
CA GLY A 171 -3.82 16.69 -33.81
C GLY A 171 -3.82 15.23 -34.32
N LEU A 172 -3.70 14.24 -33.42
CA LEU A 172 -3.83 12.81 -33.65
C LEU A 172 -5.23 12.36 -33.23
N GLU A 173 -5.92 11.62 -34.09
CA GLU A 173 -7.28 11.12 -33.86
C GLU A 173 -7.35 9.60 -34.03
N ASP A 174 -8.22 8.95 -33.25
CA ASP A 174 -8.44 7.50 -33.30
C ASP A 174 -7.17 6.63 -33.15
N ARG A 175 -6.91 5.72 -34.08
CA ARG A 175 -5.78 4.78 -34.01
C ARG A 175 -4.76 5.15 -35.06
N VAL A 176 -3.62 5.64 -34.60
CA VAL A 176 -2.48 6.00 -35.44
C VAL A 176 -1.59 4.78 -35.55
N SER A 177 -1.48 4.21 -36.75
CA SER A 177 -0.61 3.05 -37.01
C SER A 177 0.66 3.42 -37.80
N LYS A 178 0.62 4.59 -38.44
CA LYS A 178 1.69 5.15 -39.26
C LYS A 178 1.71 6.66 -39.06
N LEU A 179 2.90 7.22 -38.91
CA LEU A 179 3.14 8.65 -38.96
C LEU A 179 3.92 8.97 -40.23
N TYR A 180 3.54 10.05 -40.91
CA TYR A 180 4.19 10.52 -42.11
C TYR A 180 4.99 11.77 -41.77
N LEU A 181 6.31 11.69 -41.96
CA LEU A 181 7.25 12.78 -41.72
C LEU A 181 7.70 13.36 -43.08
N THR A 182 7.62 14.68 -43.21
CA THR A 182 8.12 15.39 -44.39
C THR A 182 9.21 16.37 -43.97
N ASN A 183 10.39 16.23 -44.59
CA ASN A 183 11.53 17.12 -44.40
C ASN A 183 11.67 18.04 -45.62
N GLU A 184 11.42 19.34 -45.42
CA GLU A 184 11.56 20.37 -46.46
C GLU A 184 12.99 20.93 -46.54
N GLY A 185 13.87 20.53 -45.62
CA GLY A 185 15.26 20.97 -45.54
C GLY A 185 16.21 20.25 -46.51
N ASP A 186 17.33 20.90 -46.79
CA ASP A 186 18.41 20.39 -47.65
C ASP A 186 19.41 19.48 -46.90
N ALA A 187 19.22 19.28 -45.59
CA ALA A 187 20.03 18.45 -44.72
C ALA A 187 19.21 17.29 -44.11
N PRO A 188 19.83 16.15 -43.78
CA PRO A 188 19.13 15.05 -43.11
C PRO A 188 18.68 15.51 -41.72
N ALA A 189 17.44 15.19 -41.36
CA ALA A 189 16.86 15.63 -40.11
C ALA A 189 16.80 14.50 -39.08
N ASN A 190 17.31 14.74 -37.88
CA ASN A 190 17.27 13.81 -36.75
C ASN A 190 16.03 14.09 -35.92
N VAL A 191 15.03 13.23 -36.04
CA VAL A 191 13.75 13.38 -35.35
C VAL A 191 13.71 12.50 -34.12
N SER A 192 13.50 13.12 -32.96
CA SER A 192 13.13 12.41 -31.74
C SER A 192 11.63 12.51 -31.52
N LEU A 193 10.95 11.37 -31.57
CA LEU A 193 9.53 11.24 -31.30
C LEU A 193 9.37 10.57 -29.94
N SER A 194 9.00 11.31 -28.90
CA SER A 194 8.62 10.71 -27.62
C SER A 194 7.11 10.78 -27.42
N PHE A 195 6.49 9.62 -27.21
CA PHE A 195 5.06 9.49 -26.92
C PHE A 195 4.89 8.93 -25.52
N THR A 196 4.14 9.62 -24.69
CA THR A 196 3.74 9.14 -23.37
C THR A 196 2.28 8.71 -23.43
N SER A 197 2.05 7.40 -23.36
CA SER A 197 0.70 6.83 -23.32
C SER A 197 0.35 6.30 -21.92
N GLU A 198 -0.91 6.47 -21.54
CA GLU A 198 -1.52 5.95 -20.33
C GLU A 198 -2.78 5.15 -20.69
N VAL A 199 -3.06 4.09 -19.94
CA VAL A 199 -4.25 3.27 -20.18
C VAL A 199 -5.53 4.06 -19.87
N LEU A 200 -6.64 3.69 -20.54
CA LEU A 200 -7.95 4.35 -20.39
C LEU A 200 -8.44 4.43 -18.94
N VAL A 201 -8.08 3.42 -18.12
CA VAL A 201 -8.38 3.35 -16.69
C VAL A 201 -7.07 3.15 -15.91
N PRO A 202 -6.34 4.22 -15.54
CA PRO A 202 -5.03 4.13 -14.87
C PRO A 202 -5.09 3.42 -13.51
N GLU A 203 -6.26 3.41 -12.87
CA GLU A 203 -6.54 2.72 -11.62
C GLU A 203 -6.26 1.21 -11.69
N THR A 204 -6.32 0.62 -12.89
CA THR A 204 -6.02 -0.80 -13.11
C THR A 204 -4.58 -1.19 -12.77
N ARG A 205 -3.64 -0.24 -12.69
CA ARG A 205 -2.26 -0.47 -12.22
C ARG A 205 -2.20 -1.10 -10.83
N GLN A 206 -3.23 -0.93 -10.01
CA GLN A 206 -3.27 -1.46 -8.65
C GLN A 206 -3.66 -2.93 -8.57
N ILE A 207 -4.40 -3.44 -9.58
CA ILE A 207 -4.83 -4.84 -9.64
C ILE A 207 -3.64 -5.81 -9.47
N PRO A 208 -2.54 -5.71 -10.25
CA PRO A 208 -1.39 -6.60 -10.06
C PRO A 208 -0.70 -6.38 -8.71
N VAL A 209 -0.64 -5.14 -8.21
CA VAL A 209 -0.01 -4.84 -6.90
C VAL A 209 -0.78 -5.52 -5.76
N VAL A 210 -2.11 -5.41 -5.75
CA VAL A 210 -2.96 -6.08 -4.75
C VAL A 210 -2.83 -7.60 -4.85
N ALA A 211 -2.85 -8.15 -6.07
CA ALA A 211 -2.72 -9.59 -6.29
C ALA A 211 -1.37 -10.13 -5.80
N LEU A 212 -0.27 -9.45 -6.13
CA LEU A 212 1.07 -9.81 -5.70
C LEU A 212 1.26 -9.60 -4.20
N SER A 213 0.66 -8.57 -3.60
CA SER A 213 0.72 -8.33 -2.16
C SER A 213 0.02 -9.44 -1.39
N LEU A 214 -1.20 -9.82 -1.81
CA LEU A 214 -1.94 -10.92 -1.21
C LEU A 214 -1.18 -12.24 -1.36
N ALA A 215 -0.71 -12.56 -2.57
CA ALA A 215 0.03 -13.80 -2.78
C ALA A 215 1.37 -13.82 -2.04
N GLY A 216 2.09 -12.69 -2.07
CA GLY A 216 3.35 -12.47 -1.38
C GLY A 216 3.24 -12.71 0.11
N LEU A 217 2.15 -12.27 0.76
CA LEU A 217 1.90 -12.52 2.18
C LEU A 217 1.90 -14.02 2.53
N PHE A 218 1.18 -14.83 1.75
CA PHE A 218 1.10 -16.29 1.95
C PHE A 218 2.42 -16.97 1.57
N VAL A 219 3.07 -16.52 0.49
CA VAL A 219 4.39 -17.03 0.09
C VAL A 219 5.41 -16.77 1.19
N VAL A 220 5.46 -15.57 1.76
CA VAL A 220 6.36 -15.23 2.89
C VAL A 220 6.07 -16.12 4.09
N TYR A 221 4.80 -16.36 4.45
CA TYR A 221 4.46 -17.27 5.55
C TYR A 221 4.96 -18.71 5.30
N VAL A 222 4.69 -19.25 4.11
CA VAL A 222 5.12 -20.62 3.74
C VAL A 222 6.64 -20.72 3.66
N LEU A 223 7.32 -19.70 3.12
CA LEU A 223 8.78 -19.62 3.06
C LEU A 223 9.39 -19.57 4.46
N LEU A 224 8.85 -18.76 5.38
CA LEU A 224 9.32 -18.71 6.77
C LEU A 224 9.17 -20.07 7.46
N ARG A 225 8.06 -20.77 7.20
CA ARG A 225 7.82 -22.12 7.73
C ARG A 225 8.78 -23.16 7.17
N TRP A 226 9.17 -23.02 5.91
CA TRP A 226 10.11 -23.94 5.26
C TRP A 226 11.55 -23.68 5.67
N LEU A 227 11.99 -22.41 5.69
CA LEU A 227 13.36 -22.01 6.02
C LEU A 227 13.68 -22.17 7.52
N THR A 228 12.70 -21.95 8.39
CA THR A 228 12.89 -21.92 9.85
C THR A 228 11.82 -22.69 10.62
N PRO A 229 11.72 -24.03 10.44
CA PRO A 229 10.61 -24.82 10.97
C PRO A 229 10.45 -24.73 12.49
N GLY A 230 11.56 -24.72 13.25
CA GLY A 230 11.52 -24.58 14.71
C GLY A 230 10.93 -23.25 15.18
N ILE A 231 11.32 -22.14 14.53
CA ILE A 231 10.83 -20.79 14.83
C ILE A 231 9.35 -20.67 14.44
N SER A 232 9.01 -21.13 13.23
CA SER A 232 7.66 -21.02 12.67
C SER A 232 6.63 -21.82 13.47
N ASN A 233 6.98 -22.98 14.00
CA ASN A 233 6.06 -23.76 14.84
C ASN A 233 5.68 -23.03 16.14
N ILE A 234 6.67 -22.38 16.78
CA ILE A 234 6.43 -21.53 17.96
C ILE A 234 5.57 -20.32 17.57
N ALA A 235 5.94 -19.65 16.48
CA ALA A 235 5.20 -18.50 15.97
C ALA A 235 3.75 -18.84 15.65
N ALA A 236 3.48 -19.96 14.98
CA ALA A 236 2.11 -20.37 14.63
C ALA A 236 1.27 -20.70 15.86
N ALA A 237 1.87 -21.36 16.87
CA ALA A 237 1.19 -21.64 18.14
C ALA A 237 0.84 -20.35 18.88
N THR A 238 1.81 -19.44 19.04
CA THR A 238 1.60 -18.14 19.70
C THR A 238 0.64 -17.24 18.94
N ALA A 239 0.71 -17.22 17.61
CA ALA A 239 -0.23 -16.46 16.77
C ALA A 239 -1.67 -16.95 16.95
N LYS A 240 -1.87 -18.28 16.96
CA LYS A 240 -3.18 -18.88 17.17
C LYS A 240 -3.71 -18.60 18.57
N GLU A 241 -2.87 -18.70 19.59
CA GLU A 241 -3.24 -18.36 20.96
C GLU A 241 -3.63 -16.88 21.06
N ALA A 242 -2.77 -15.98 20.58
CA ALA A 242 -2.96 -14.54 20.62
C ALA A 242 -4.22 -14.07 19.88
N ALA A 243 -4.47 -14.59 18.67
CA ALA A 243 -5.66 -14.25 17.89
C ALA A 243 -6.98 -14.75 18.52
N ASN A 244 -6.91 -15.75 19.41
CA ASN A 244 -8.08 -16.27 20.13
C ASN A 244 -8.24 -15.64 21.52
N GLN A 245 -7.35 -14.73 21.94
CA GLN A 245 -7.52 -14.02 23.21
C GLN A 245 -8.74 -13.07 23.12
N PRO A 246 -9.54 -12.96 24.21
CA PRO A 246 -10.69 -12.05 24.22
C PRO A 246 -10.31 -10.59 23.91
N ILE A 247 -9.14 -10.14 24.36
CA ILE A 247 -8.66 -8.78 24.08
C ILE A 247 -8.49 -8.53 22.59
N TYR A 248 -8.02 -9.51 21.81
CA TYR A 248 -7.87 -9.37 20.36
C TYR A 248 -9.23 -9.13 19.70
N LEU A 249 -10.23 -9.93 20.06
CA LEU A 249 -11.60 -9.80 19.54
C LEU A 249 -12.25 -8.47 19.96
N LEU A 250 -12.01 -8.02 21.18
CA LEU A 250 -12.50 -6.73 21.68
C LEU A 250 -11.89 -5.56 20.91
N LEU A 251 -10.58 -5.58 20.65
CA LEU A 251 -9.89 -4.54 19.88
C LEU A 251 -10.30 -4.55 18.41
N MET A 252 -10.46 -5.74 17.81
CA MET A 252 -11.00 -5.90 16.46
C MET A 252 -12.41 -5.33 16.32
N ALA A 253 -13.33 -5.72 17.21
CA ALA A 253 -14.71 -5.26 17.18
C ALA A 253 -14.81 -3.76 17.51
N GLY A 254 -14.10 -3.31 18.54
CA GLY A 254 -14.05 -1.90 18.94
C GLY A 254 -13.46 -1.01 17.85
N GLY A 255 -12.37 -1.46 17.21
CA GLY A 255 -11.78 -0.79 16.05
C GLY A 255 -12.73 -0.70 14.87
N ALA A 256 -13.41 -1.80 14.52
CA ALA A 256 -14.40 -1.79 13.45
C ALA A 256 -15.55 -0.81 13.73
N VAL A 257 -16.10 -0.83 14.95
CA VAL A 257 -17.15 0.10 15.37
C VAL A 257 -16.66 1.55 15.32
N ALA A 258 -15.46 1.84 15.83
CA ALA A 258 -14.87 3.18 15.79
C ALA A 258 -14.73 3.69 14.35
N LEU A 259 -14.21 2.86 13.44
CA LEU A 259 -14.06 3.20 12.02
C LEU A 259 -15.41 3.48 11.34
N PHE A 260 -16.46 2.74 11.67
CA PHE A 260 -17.81 3.04 11.19
C PHE A 260 -18.37 4.33 11.78
N CYS A 261 -18.15 4.59 13.07
CA CYS A 261 -18.59 5.81 13.72
C CYS A 261 -17.94 7.05 13.09
N TYR A 262 -16.65 6.99 12.76
CA TYR A 262 -15.90 8.11 12.16
C TYR A 262 -16.48 8.61 10.83
N ILE A 263 -17.25 7.79 10.11
CA ILE A 263 -17.97 8.25 8.91
C ILE A 263 -18.97 9.38 9.23
N TYR A 264 -19.62 9.29 10.39
CA TYR A 264 -20.73 10.17 10.78
C TYR A 264 -20.32 11.29 11.74
N ILE A 265 -19.08 11.28 12.24
CA ILE A 265 -18.59 12.35 13.12
C ILE A 265 -18.23 13.57 12.26
N PRO A 266 -18.84 14.74 12.52
CA PRO A 266 -18.42 15.98 11.88
C PRO A 266 -17.07 16.41 12.49
N TYR A 267 -16.04 16.50 11.65
CA TYR A 267 -14.71 16.95 12.10
C TYR A 267 -14.64 18.48 12.24
N ASN A 268 -15.72 19.18 11.86
CA ASN A 268 -15.79 20.65 11.81
C ASN A 268 -14.62 21.26 11.03
N THR A 269 -14.16 20.54 10.00
CA THR A 269 -13.17 21.06 9.06
C THR A 269 -13.88 21.64 7.85
N PHE A 270 -13.33 22.71 7.27
CA PHE A 270 -13.91 23.37 6.11
C PHE A 270 -13.68 22.56 4.82
N GLY A 271 -14.25 21.37 4.73
CA GLY A 271 -14.17 20.47 3.56
C GLY A 271 -12.98 19.51 3.55
N GLU A 272 -12.33 19.27 4.68
CA GLU A 272 -11.18 18.36 4.81
C GLU A 272 -11.52 17.08 5.61
N ASP A 273 -12.81 16.78 5.75
CA ASP A 273 -13.31 15.68 6.58
C ASP A 273 -12.78 14.31 6.15
N VAL A 274 -12.59 14.10 4.84
CA VAL A 274 -11.99 12.87 4.31
C VAL A 274 -10.55 12.70 4.81
N LYS A 275 -9.77 13.79 4.90
CA LYS A 275 -8.38 13.75 5.38
C LYS A 275 -8.35 13.42 6.87
N MET A 276 -9.23 14.03 7.66
CA MET A 276 -9.35 13.75 9.09
C MET A 276 -9.79 12.33 9.39
N LEU A 277 -10.69 11.75 8.57
CA LEU A 277 -11.08 10.35 8.66
C LEU A 277 -9.88 9.42 8.40
N LYS A 278 -9.09 9.69 7.35
CA LYS A 278 -7.87 8.90 7.03
C LYS A 278 -6.89 8.94 8.20
N ASP A 279 -6.63 10.12 8.75
CA ASP A 279 -5.72 10.31 9.87
C ASP A 279 -6.19 9.60 11.15
N SER A 280 -7.44 9.82 11.54
CA SER A 280 -8.06 9.20 12.72
C SER A 280 -8.13 7.67 12.60
N GLY A 281 -8.49 7.18 11.42
CA GLY A 281 -8.60 5.75 11.13
C GLY A 281 -7.26 5.03 11.17
N LEU A 282 -6.23 5.60 10.53
CA LEU A 282 -4.86 5.06 10.60
C LEU A 282 -4.34 5.05 12.03
N SER A 283 -4.51 6.17 12.76
CA SER A 283 -4.09 6.28 14.16
C SER A 283 -4.78 5.25 15.05
N THR A 284 -6.07 5.02 14.85
CA THR A 284 -6.84 4.06 15.65
C THR A 284 -6.35 2.63 15.41
N ILE A 285 -6.16 2.22 14.16
CA ILE A 285 -5.64 0.88 13.86
C ILE A 285 -4.25 0.70 14.48
N MET A 286 -3.37 1.69 14.34
CA MET A 286 -2.03 1.67 14.88
C MET A 286 -2.02 1.56 16.41
N VAL A 287 -2.75 2.42 17.12
CA VAL A 287 -2.79 2.42 18.60
C VAL A 287 -3.38 1.12 19.14
N LEU A 288 -4.46 0.61 18.53
CA LEU A 288 -5.01 -0.70 18.89
C LEU A 288 -3.99 -1.82 18.68
N ALA A 289 -3.16 -1.72 17.63
CA ALA A 289 -2.18 -2.74 17.27
C ALA A 289 -1.02 -2.74 18.26
N ILE A 290 -0.54 -1.55 18.65
CA ILE A 290 0.47 -1.37 19.69
C ILE A 290 -0.05 -1.93 21.02
N LEU A 291 -1.27 -1.56 21.42
CA LEU A 291 -1.87 -2.04 22.67
C LEU A 291 -1.96 -3.57 22.70
N PHE A 292 -2.46 -4.17 21.62
CA PHE A 292 -2.50 -5.62 21.48
C PHE A 292 -1.11 -6.24 21.54
N ALA A 293 -0.16 -5.75 20.73
CA ALA A 293 1.16 -6.34 20.62
C ALA A 293 1.94 -6.29 21.94
N VAL A 294 1.89 -5.17 22.65
CA VAL A 294 2.54 -4.98 23.96
C VAL A 294 1.89 -5.84 25.03
N TRP A 295 0.56 -5.93 25.03
CA TRP A 295 -0.17 -6.80 25.93
C TRP A 295 0.21 -8.27 25.71
N THR A 296 0.13 -8.75 24.47
CA THR A 296 0.43 -10.14 24.13
C THR A 296 1.91 -10.46 24.34
N ALA A 297 2.84 -9.53 24.06
CA ALA A 297 4.25 -9.70 24.39
C ALA A 297 4.46 -9.89 25.89
N SER A 298 3.77 -9.11 26.72
CA SER A 298 3.86 -9.21 28.17
C SER A 298 3.35 -10.56 28.67
N VAL A 299 2.12 -10.94 28.31
CA VAL A 299 1.49 -12.18 28.80
C VAL A 299 2.23 -13.40 28.24
N SER A 300 2.57 -13.40 26.95
CA SER A 300 3.19 -14.58 26.34
C SER A 300 4.67 -14.77 26.72
N ILE A 301 5.35 -13.76 27.23
CA ILE A 301 6.79 -13.84 27.56
C ILE A 301 7.00 -13.70 29.05
N ALA A 302 6.51 -12.63 29.68
CA ALA A 302 6.75 -12.40 31.10
C ALA A 302 6.11 -13.51 31.95
N ASP A 303 4.85 -13.87 31.70
CA ASP A 303 4.16 -14.90 32.50
C ASP A 303 4.75 -16.30 32.25
N GLU A 304 5.19 -16.60 31.02
CA GLU A 304 5.83 -17.89 30.72
C GLU A 304 7.21 -18.04 31.36
N ILE A 305 7.94 -16.93 31.49
CA ILE A 305 9.25 -16.92 32.13
C ILE A 305 9.10 -16.94 33.67
N GLU A 306 8.20 -16.14 34.24
CA GLU A 306 7.95 -16.08 35.68
C GLU A 306 7.28 -17.36 36.21
N GLY A 307 6.33 -17.92 35.45
CA GLY A 307 5.63 -19.16 35.77
C GLY A 307 6.48 -20.42 35.62
N LYS A 308 7.77 -20.29 35.25
CA LYS A 308 8.70 -21.40 34.93
C LYS A 308 8.20 -22.37 33.85
N THR A 309 7.12 -22.06 33.13
CA THR A 309 6.59 -22.91 32.06
C THR A 309 7.53 -22.90 30.85
N ALA A 310 8.28 -21.82 30.64
CA ALA A 310 9.36 -21.75 29.64
C ALA A 310 10.40 -22.88 29.80
N LEU A 311 10.73 -23.30 31.03
CA LEU A 311 11.69 -24.39 31.27
C LEU A 311 11.18 -25.76 30.81
N THR A 312 9.86 -25.98 30.86
CA THR A 312 9.26 -27.24 30.39
C THR A 312 9.30 -27.33 28.86
N LEU A 313 9.19 -26.20 28.16
CA LEU A 313 9.36 -26.13 26.71
C LEU A 313 10.83 -26.28 26.29
N LEU A 314 11.78 -25.77 27.09
CA LEU A 314 13.22 -25.97 26.90
C LEU A 314 13.68 -27.42 27.17
N SER A 315 12.81 -28.27 27.71
CA SER A 315 13.07 -29.72 27.82
C SER A 315 12.95 -30.44 26.46
N LYS A 316 12.33 -29.78 25.46
CA LYS A 316 12.47 -30.13 24.04
C LYS A 316 13.71 -29.39 23.48
N PRO A 317 14.37 -29.89 22.40
CA PRO A 317 15.56 -29.26 21.83
C PRO A 317 15.22 -27.93 21.11
N ILE A 318 14.73 -26.93 21.85
CA ILE A 318 14.38 -25.59 21.39
C ILE A 318 15.44 -24.63 21.96
N SER A 319 16.13 -23.93 21.06
CA SER A 319 17.10 -22.91 21.49
C SER A 319 16.39 -21.64 22.01
N ARG A 320 17.04 -20.93 22.94
CA ARG A 320 16.59 -19.62 23.42
C ARG A 320 16.30 -18.63 22.27
N ARG A 321 17.13 -18.69 21.22
CA ARG A 321 16.98 -17.89 19.99
C ARG A 321 15.69 -18.19 19.25
N GLN A 322 15.38 -19.47 19.07
CA GLN A 322 14.13 -19.89 18.43
C GLN A 322 12.91 -19.50 19.24
N PHE A 323 13.00 -19.53 20.57
CA PHE A 323 11.93 -19.10 21.46
C PHE A 323 11.59 -17.62 21.27
N ILE A 324 12.55 -16.70 21.43
CA ILE A 324 12.27 -15.25 21.33
C ILE A 324 11.83 -14.83 19.92
N ILE A 325 12.55 -15.26 18.89
CA ILE A 325 12.21 -14.91 17.49
C ILE A 325 10.84 -15.50 17.11
N GLY A 326 10.55 -16.73 17.56
CA GLY A 326 9.27 -17.38 17.35
C GLY A 326 8.12 -16.62 18.02
N LYS A 327 8.29 -16.19 19.27
CA LYS A 327 7.31 -15.38 20.00
C LYS A 327 7.05 -14.04 19.31
N TYR A 328 8.11 -13.34 18.90
CA TYR A 328 8.00 -12.08 18.16
C TYR A 328 7.20 -12.24 16.86
N LEU A 329 7.58 -13.18 15.99
CA LEU A 329 6.86 -13.45 14.75
C LEU A 329 5.43 -13.93 15.01
N GLY A 330 5.20 -14.68 16.09
CA GLY A 330 3.88 -15.13 16.52
C GLY A 330 2.95 -13.98 16.91
N ILE A 331 3.48 -12.91 17.52
CA ILE A 331 2.70 -11.70 17.85
C ILE A 331 2.45 -10.85 16.59
N LEU A 332 3.40 -10.81 15.66
CA LEU A 332 3.25 -10.06 14.41
C LEU A 332 2.14 -10.59 13.50
N TRP A 333 1.92 -11.90 13.42
CA TRP A 333 0.90 -12.45 12.50
C TRP A 333 -0.54 -11.98 12.81
N PRO A 334 -1.01 -12.00 14.07
CA PRO A 334 -2.30 -11.40 14.43
C PRO A 334 -2.34 -9.87 14.24
N VAL A 335 -1.22 -9.17 14.42
CA VAL A 335 -1.10 -7.74 14.09
C VAL A 335 -1.33 -7.52 12.60
N VAL A 336 -0.64 -8.29 11.74
CA VAL A 336 -0.83 -8.24 10.28
C VAL A 336 -2.27 -8.56 9.90
N LEU A 337 -2.89 -9.57 10.53
CA LEU A 337 -4.32 -9.85 10.32
C LEU A 337 -5.19 -8.63 10.66
N MET A 338 -4.91 -7.97 11.78
CA MET A 338 -5.66 -6.78 12.19
C MET A 338 -5.52 -5.64 11.18
N PHE A 339 -4.30 -5.37 10.69
CA PHE A 339 -4.07 -4.36 9.65
C PHE A 339 -4.76 -4.70 8.34
N VAL A 340 -4.78 -5.97 7.93
CA VAL A 340 -5.47 -6.40 6.70
C VAL A 340 -6.98 -6.23 6.82
N LEU A 341 -7.57 -6.65 7.95
CA LEU A 341 -9.02 -6.59 8.15
C LEU A 341 -9.52 -5.17 8.44
N LEU A 342 -8.95 -4.48 9.43
CA LEU A 342 -9.36 -3.12 9.77
C LEU A 342 -8.90 -2.10 8.72
N GLY A 343 -7.74 -2.31 8.09
CA GLY A 343 -7.27 -1.47 6.99
C GLY A 343 -8.14 -1.61 5.74
N GLY A 344 -8.54 -2.83 5.39
CA GLY A 344 -9.53 -3.07 4.33
C GLY A 344 -10.89 -2.43 4.63
N LEU A 345 -11.32 -2.48 5.89
CA LEU A 345 -12.53 -1.78 6.35
C LEU A 345 -12.38 -0.26 6.25
N LEU A 346 -11.25 0.31 6.70
CA LEU A 346 -10.96 1.74 6.60
C LEU A 346 -10.97 2.22 5.14
N MET A 347 -10.39 1.45 4.22
CA MET A 347 -10.47 1.73 2.78
C MET A 347 -11.92 1.83 2.28
N ALA A 348 -12.79 0.90 2.70
CA ALA A 348 -14.21 0.96 2.39
C ALA A 348 -14.92 2.16 3.01
N CYS A 349 -14.62 2.48 4.28
CA CYS A 349 -15.15 3.66 4.97
C CYS A 349 -14.76 4.96 4.25
N VAL A 350 -13.52 5.10 3.80
CA VAL A 350 -13.04 6.28 3.07
C VAL A 350 -13.70 6.42 1.71
N SER A 351 -13.81 5.34 0.94
CA SER A 351 -14.53 5.37 -0.35
C SER A 351 -15.98 5.85 -0.18
N TYR A 352 -16.65 5.39 0.88
CA TYR A 352 -18.00 5.84 1.21
C TYR A 352 -18.06 7.30 1.70
N LYS A 353 -17.12 7.73 2.56
CA LYS A 353 -17.11 9.09 3.12
C LYS A 353 -16.98 10.15 2.05
N VAL A 354 -16.22 9.93 0.97
CA VAL A 354 -16.09 10.90 -0.14
C VAL A 354 -17.46 11.22 -0.75
N VAL A 355 -18.29 10.21 -0.97
CA VAL A 355 -19.65 10.38 -1.51
C VAL A 355 -20.59 10.97 -0.46
N TYR A 356 -20.47 10.56 0.80
CA TYR A 356 -21.27 11.10 1.91
C TYR A 356 -21.02 12.60 2.11
N ASP A 357 -19.76 13.01 2.13
CA ASP A 357 -19.32 14.39 2.38
C ASP A 357 -19.78 15.35 1.29
N SER A 358 -19.68 14.92 0.02
CA SER A 358 -20.15 15.69 -1.12
C SER A 358 -21.66 15.92 -1.07
N ARG A 359 -22.42 14.95 -0.54
CA ARG A 359 -23.87 15.06 -0.39
C ARG A 359 -24.28 16.02 0.72
N GLU A 360 -23.65 15.93 1.88
CA GLU A 360 -23.92 16.84 3.01
C GLU A 360 -23.53 18.28 2.67
N SER A 361 -22.40 18.46 1.97
CA SER A 361 -21.89 19.78 1.58
C SER A 361 -22.56 20.36 0.33
N SER A 362 -23.51 19.65 -0.29
CA SER A 362 -24.14 20.04 -1.56
C SER A 362 -23.14 20.33 -2.71
N ASN A 363 -21.99 19.65 -2.67
CA ASN A 363 -20.97 19.74 -3.73
C ASN A 363 -21.41 18.91 -4.96
N PRO A 364 -20.84 19.17 -6.15
CA PRO A 364 -21.03 18.32 -7.31
C PRO A 364 -20.72 16.85 -6.99
N THR A 365 -21.47 15.92 -7.57
CA THR A 365 -21.24 14.49 -7.37
C THR A 365 -19.81 14.13 -7.78
N PRO A 366 -19.00 13.55 -6.87
CA PRO A 366 -17.61 13.26 -7.15
C PRO A 366 -17.49 12.15 -8.19
N GLU A 367 -16.41 12.17 -8.95
CA GLU A 367 -16.04 11.05 -9.82
C GLU A 367 -15.55 9.86 -8.98
N TRP A 368 -15.78 8.64 -9.48
CA TRP A 368 -15.36 7.43 -8.77
C TRP A 368 -13.82 7.32 -8.68
N GLN A 369 -13.09 7.96 -9.60
CA GLN A 369 -11.63 8.06 -9.59
C GLN A 369 -11.11 8.82 -8.36
N LEU A 370 -11.83 9.85 -7.90
CA LEU A 370 -11.48 10.55 -6.66
C LEU A 370 -11.65 9.63 -5.45
N CYS A 371 -12.76 8.89 -5.39
CA CYS A 371 -13.00 7.90 -4.34
C CYS A 371 -11.87 6.86 -4.29
N HIS A 372 -11.42 6.41 -5.46
CA HIS A 372 -10.30 5.49 -5.60
C HIS A 372 -8.96 6.08 -5.16
N ALA A 373 -8.65 7.31 -5.58
CA ALA A 373 -7.40 7.99 -5.19
C ALA A 373 -7.29 8.14 -3.67
N GLU A 374 -8.37 8.58 -3.01
CA GLU A 374 -8.43 8.72 -1.55
C GLU A 374 -8.33 7.37 -0.83
N MET A 375 -9.00 6.34 -1.34
CA MET A 375 -8.96 4.99 -0.79
C MET A 375 -7.55 4.40 -0.83
N VAL A 376 -6.84 4.56 -1.96
CA VAL A 376 -5.55 3.87 -2.16
C VAL A 376 -4.39 4.66 -1.58
N GLY A 377 -4.55 5.97 -1.43
CA GLY A 377 -3.63 6.81 -0.66
C GLY A 377 -3.39 6.30 0.77
N LEU A 378 -4.30 5.50 1.33
CA LEU A 378 -4.13 4.85 2.64
C LEU A 378 -3.13 3.70 2.66
N ALA A 379 -2.90 3.01 1.54
CA ALA A 379 -2.13 1.77 1.53
C ALA A 379 -0.68 1.96 2.02
N PRO A 380 0.08 2.99 1.59
CA PRO A 380 1.41 3.28 2.14
C PRO A 380 1.36 3.58 3.65
N GLY A 381 0.33 4.30 4.12
CA GLY A 381 0.16 4.64 5.53
C GLY A 381 -0.08 3.41 6.41
N LEU A 382 -0.90 2.47 5.95
CA LEU A 382 -1.13 1.19 6.64
C LEU A 382 0.14 0.35 6.73
N VAL A 383 0.95 0.32 5.66
CA VAL A 383 2.23 -0.40 5.67
C VAL A 383 3.19 0.21 6.69
N LEU A 384 3.36 1.53 6.69
CA LEU A 384 4.28 2.21 7.60
C LEU A 384 3.83 2.13 9.06
N ALA A 385 2.54 2.31 9.33
CA ALA A 385 1.98 2.09 10.66
C ALA A 385 2.18 0.63 11.14
N GLY A 386 2.06 -0.35 10.24
CA GLY A 386 2.37 -1.75 10.54
C GLY A 386 3.85 -1.98 10.87
N LEU A 387 4.77 -1.32 10.14
CA LEU A 387 6.20 -1.35 10.43
C LEU A 387 6.54 -0.71 11.77
N GLU A 388 5.86 0.38 12.13
CA GLU A 388 6.01 1.03 13.43
C GLU A 388 5.62 0.07 14.57
N VAL A 389 4.45 -0.56 14.45
CA VAL A 389 3.99 -1.57 15.41
C VAL A 389 4.99 -2.72 15.48
N ALA A 390 5.59 -3.13 14.36
CA ALA A 390 6.58 -4.19 14.35
C ALA A 390 7.85 -3.84 15.14
N VAL A 391 8.31 -2.58 15.07
CA VAL A 391 9.44 -2.07 15.86
C VAL A 391 9.08 -2.04 17.35
N LEU A 392 7.92 -1.48 17.70
CA LEU A 392 7.46 -1.41 19.09
C LEU A 392 7.20 -2.81 19.69
N THR A 393 6.75 -3.76 18.88
CA THR A 393 6.62 -5.16 19.28
C THR A 393 7.99 -5.76 19.61
N ALA A 394 9.03 -5.49 18.82
CA ALA A 394 10.37 -6.00 19.06
C ALA A 394 10.95 -5.44 20.38
N ILE A 395 10.75 -4.14 20.62
CA ILE A 395 11.13 -3.48 21.87
C ILE A 395 10.36 -4.07 23.04
N SER A 396 9.05 -4.26 22.89
CA SER A 396 8.20 -4.83 23.94
C SER A 396 8.59 -6.26 24.30
N VAL A 397 8.93 -7.07 23.31
CA VAL A 397 9.48 -8.42 23.50
C VAL A 397 10.78 -8.36 24.30
N ALA A 398 11.68 -7.43 23.98
CA ALA A 398 12.94 -7.25 24.69
C ALA A 398 12.74 -6.85 26.16
N VAL A 399 11.86 -5.88 26.40
CA VAL A 399 11.53 -5.40 27.76
C VAL A 399 10.84 -6.50 28.59
N SER A 400 9.93 -7.27 27.97
CA SER A 400 9.22 -8.38 28.62
C SER A 400 10.12 -9.53 29.07
N THR A 401 11.37 -9.61 28.58
CA THR A 401 12.33 -10.61 29.06
C THR A 401 12.76 -10.39 30.51
N ARG A 402 12.62 -9.17 31.03
CA ARG A 402 13.09 -8.76 32.37
C ARG A 402 12.03 -8.12 33.23
N LEU A 403 11.08 -7.42 32.63
CA LEU A 403 10.07 -6.67 33.35
C LEU A 403 8.67 -7.28 33.17
N PRO A 404 7.82 -7.22 34.21
CA PRO A 404 6.43 -7.65 34.10
C PRO A 404 5.60 -6.70 33.23
N MET A 405 4.32 -7.04 33.02
CA MET A 405 3.42 -6.36 32.08
C MET A 405 3.33 -4.84 32.27
N LEU A 406 3.11 -4.37 33.51
CA LEU A 406 2.83 -2.95 33.76
C LEU A 406 4.03 -2.05 33.41
N PRO A 407 5.26 -2.32 33.88
CA PRO A 407 6.43 -1.57 33.43
C PRO A 407 6.67 -1.65 31.92
N ASN A 408 6.45 -2.81 31.28
CA ASN A 408 6.59 -2.94 29.84
C ASN A 408 5.65 -2.00 29.07
N LEU A 409 4.37 -1.95 29.47
CA LEU A 409 3.39 -1.08 28.86
C LEU A 409 3.71 0.41 29.05
N LEU A 410 4.18 0.80 30.24
CA LEU A 410 4.62 2.18 30.50
C LEU A 410 5.86 2.55 29.68
N ILE A 411 6.86 1.67 29.57
CA ILE A 411 8.09 1.92 28.83
C ILE A 411 7.79 2.04 27.34
N VAL A 412 7.08 1.09 26.75
CA VAL A 412 6.77 1.12 25.32
C VAL A 412 5.84 2.29 24.98
N GLY A 413 4.85 2.59 25.82
CA GLY A 413 4.01 3.77 25.67
C GLY A 413 4.81 5.08 25.76
N SER A 414 5.81 5.16 26.65
CA SER A 414 6.71 6.32 26.71
C SER A 414 7.58 6.43 25.47
N ILE A 415 8.12 5.32 24.96
CA ILE A 415 8.92 5.30 23.73
C ILE A 415 8.07 5.74 22.54
N TYR A 416 6.81 5.30 22.45
CA TYR A 416 5.88 5.74 21.41
C TYR A 416 5.64 7.26 21.45
N ALA A 417 5.33 7.80 22.64
CA ALA A 417 5.09 9.23 22.82
C ALA A 417 6.34 10.06 22.51
N VAL A 418 7.49 9.67 23.06
CA VAL A 418 8.77 10.36 22.83
C VAL A 418 9.18 10.25 21.36
N GLY A 419 8.98 9.10 20.71
CA GLY A 419 9.33 8.88 19.31
C GLY A 419 8.58 9.79 18.32
N HIS A 420 7.36 10.20 18.66
CA HIS A 420 6.55 11.15 17.87
C HIS A 420 6.81 12.61 18.25
N LEU A 421 7.11 12.91 19.52
CA LEU A 421 7.28 14.29 19.99
C LEU A 421 8.71 14.81 19.80
N THR A 422 9.73 13.95 19.83
CA THR A 422 11.14 14.35 19.75
C THR A 422 11.47 15.15 18.48
N PRO A 423 11.04 14.75 17.27
CA PRO A 423 11.32 15.53 16.06
C PRO A 423 10.74 16.95 16.13
N LEU A 424 9.50 17.08 16.61
CA LEU A 424 8.84 18.37 16.78
C LEU A 424 9.59 19.25 17.79
N LEU A 425 10.01 18.68 18.93
CA LEU A 425 10.78 19.38 19.96
C LEU A 425 12.17 19.81 19.48
N VAL A 426 12.86 18.96 18.71
CA VAL A 426 14.17 19.29 18.15
C VAL A 426 14.02 20.40 17.13
N GLN A 427 13.08 20.28 16.18
CA GLN A 427 12.88 21.27 15.12
C GLN A 427 12.47 22.64 15.67
N SER A 428 11.60 22.69 16.69
CA SER A 428 11.19 23.95 17.31
C SER A 428 12.29 24.62 18.14
N SER A 429 13.31 23.87 18.57
CA SER A 429 14.36 24.38 19.46
C SER A 429 15.63 24.82 18.74
N ILE A 430 15.76 24.53 17.44
CA ILE A 430 16.90 24.98 16.62
C ILE A 430 16.90 26.51 16.57
N GLY A 431 17.94 27.12 17.15
CA GLY A 431 18.12 28.57 17.19
C GLY A 431 17.52 29.28 18.40
N GLU A 432 16.71 28.60 19.22
CA GLU A 432 16.19 29.15 20.49
C GLU A 432 16.87 28.55 21.72
N ASN A 433 17.04 27.22 21.76
CA ASN A 433 17.57 26.53 22.93
C ASN A 433 18.46 25.34 22.54
N GLU A 434 19.77 25.58 22.52
CA GLU A 434 20.78 24.57 22.17
C GLU A 434 20.75 23.34 23.09
N PHE A 435 20.35 23.52 24.37
CA PHE A 435 20.26 22.41 25.31
C PHE A 435 19.15 21.43 24.92
N VAL A 436 17.96 21.95 24.58
CA VAL A 436 16.83 21.11 24.14
C VAL A 436 17.15 20.44 22.81
N ALA A 437 17.80 21.15 21.88
CA ALA A 437 18.25 20.56 20.62
C ALA A 437 19.26 19.41 20.85
N PHE A 438 20.25 19.59 21.74
CA PHE A 438 21.23 18.55 22.07
C PHE A 438 20.59 17.31 22.69
N PHE A 439 19.75 17.48 23.72
CA PHE A 439 19.08 16.34 24.37
C PHE A 439 18.09 15.65 23.42
N GLY A 440 17.37 16.40 22.59
CA GLY A 440 16.50 15.82 21.59
C GLY A 440 17.26 15.03 20.52
N GLN A 441 18.44 15.49 20.09
CA GLN A 441 19.33 14.72 19.20
C GLN A 441 19.88 13.45 19.87
N LEU A 442 20.21 13.52 21.16
CA LEU A 442 20.66 12.34 21.92
C LEU A 442 19.55 11.30 22.06
N ILE A 443 18.31 11.73 22.33
CA ILE A 443 17.14 10.84 22.35
C ILE A 443 16.89 10.25 20.96
N ALA A 444 16.97 11.05 19.89
CA ALA A 444 16.81 10.62 18.51
C ALA A 444 17.88 9.60 18.05
N LEU A 445 19.05 9.61 18.68
CA LEU A 445 20.12 8.64 18.41
C LEU A 445 19.82 7.28 19.06
N VAL A 446 19.24 7.26 20.26
CA VAL A 446 19.03 6.05 21.05
C VAL A 446 17.68 5.39 20.74
N LEU A 447 16.62 6.18 20.64
CA LEU A 447 15.27 5.69 20.39
C LEU A 447 14.95 5.70 18.90
N PRO A 448 14.11 4.75 18.42
CA PRO A 448 13.63 4.82 17.04
C PRO A 448 12.81 6.10 16.86
N MET A 449 13.20 6.91 15.88
CA MET A 449 12.41 8.04 15.43
C MET A 449 11.21 7.51 14.63
N LEU A 450 10.05 7.40 15.29
CA LEU A 450 8.83 6.80 14.73
C LEU A 450 8.13 7.75 13.74
N ASP A 451 8.37 9.06 13.85
CA ASP A 451 7.82 10.06 12.92
C ASP A 451 8.25 9.85 11.46
N HIS A 452 9.40 9.21 11.22
CA HIS A 452 9.80 8.77 9.88
C HIS A 452 8.90 7.68 9.28
N LEU A 453 8.02 7.07 10.08
CA LEU A 453 7.00 6.13 9.63
C LEU A 453 5.63 6.82 9.56
N ASN A 454 5.52 8.05 10.06
CA ASN A 454 4.30 8.82 10.01
C ASN A 454 4.24 9.70 8.76
N ILE A 455 3.44 9.27 7.79
CA ILE A 455 3.16 10.02 6.56
C ILE A 455 1.73 10.55 6.49
N GLN A 456 1.02 10.59 7.62
CA GLN A 456 -0.35 11.09 7.68
C GLN A 456 -0.48 12.51 7.08
N PRO A 457 0.46 13.45 7.33
CA PRO A 457 0.42 14.76 6.68
C PRO A 457 0.54 14.69 5.15
N ALA A 458 1.39 13.81 4.62
CA ALA A 458 1.56 13.64 3.17
C ALA A 458 0.33 13.00 2.51
N ILE A 459 -0.28 12.00 3.17
CA ILE A 459 -1.54 11.38 2.72
C ILE A 459 -2.69 12.38 2.76
N ALA A 460 -2.75 13.23 3.79
CA ALA A 460 -3.73 14.31 3.89
C ALA A 460 -3.53 15.36 2.80
N ALA A 461 -2.28 15.68 2.46
CA ALA A 461 -1.95 16.60 1.37
C ALA A 461 -2.17 16.02 -0.05
N GLY A 462 -2.57 14.75 -0.16
CA GLY A 462 -2.76 14.07 -1.45
C GLY A 462 -1.46 13.81 -2.21
N GLN A 463 -0.32 13.80 -1.50
CA GLN A 463 0.99 13.58 -2.09
C GLN A 463 1.23 12.09 -2.32
N ALA A 464 1.73 11.74 -3.50
CA ALA A 464 2.10 10.36 -3.80
C ALA A 464 3.37 9.98 -3.02
N VAL A 465 3.31 8.86 -2.30
CA VAL A 465 4.46 8.35 -1.52
C VAL A 465 5.37 7.55 -2.44
N PRO A 466 6.65 7.95 -2.62
CA PRO A 466 7.58 7.22 -3.47
C PRO A 466 7.86 5.81 -2.94
N ALA A 467 7.96 4.82 -3.82
CA ALA A 467 8.31 3.45 -3.44
C ALA A 467 9.71 3.35 -2.79
N SER A 468 10.63 4.25 -3.16
CA SER A 468 11.95 4.36 -2.54
C SER A 468 11.87 4.70 -1.05
N TYR A 469 10.93 5.59 -0.66
CA TYR A 469 10.70 5.93 0.73
C TYR A 469 10.20 4.72 1.53
N LEU A 470 9.24 3.96 0.98
CA LEU A 470 8.76 2.72 1.62
C LEU A 470 9.89 1.69 1.81
N LEU A 471 10.78 1.54 0.84
CA LEU A 471 11.92 0.64 0.94
C LEU A 471 12.89 1.07 2.05
N VAL A 472 13.25 2.35 2.09
CA VAL A 472 14.16 2.88 3.12
C VAL A 472 13.53 2.76 4.51
N ALA A 473 12.24 3.09 4.65
CA ALA A 473 11.49 2.91 5.89
C ALA A 473 11.45 1.44 6.34
N THR A 474 11.22 0.51 5.40
CA THR A 474 11.24 -0.94 5.69
C THR A 474 12.61 -1.41 6.18
N LEU A 475 13.70 -0.98 5.53
CA LEU A 475 15.06 -1.30 5.96
C LEU A 475 15.39 -0.71 7.33
N TYR A 476 14.98 0.53 7.56
CA TYR A 476 15.12 1.21 8.84
C TYR A 476 14.39 0.44 9.96
N SER A 477 13.12 0.10 9.77
CA SER A 477 12.35 -0.70 10.73
C SER A 477 12.95 -2.08 10.96
N ALA A 478 13.39 -2.76 9.90
CA ALA A 478 14.03 -4.07 10.02
C ALA A 478 15.32 -4.00 10.86
N LEU A 479 16.14 -2.96 10.68
CA LEU A 479 17.36 -2.75 11.47
C LEU A 479 17.02 -2.58 12.97
N TYR A 480 16.05 -1.74 13.30
CA TYR A 480 15.63 -1.54 14.69
C TYR A 480 15.02 -2.81 15.30
N CYS A 481 14.23 -3.57 14.54
CA CYS A 481 13.72 -4.86 14.99
C CYS A 481 14.87 -5.83 15.30
N VAL A 482 15.89 -5.91 14.44
CA VAL A 482 17.07 -6.77 14.67
C VAL A 482 17.82 -6.33 15.93
N ILE A 483 18.08 -5.03 16.10
CA ILE A 483 18.77 -4.51 17.29
C ILE A 483 17.98 -4.84 18.57
N ALA A 484 16.66 -4.58 18.57
CA ALA A 484 15.80 -4.87 19.72
C ALA A 484 15.73 -6.37 20.03
N LEU A 485 15.65 -7.24 19.01
CA LEU A 485 15.67 -8.69 19.21
C LEU A 485 17.03 -9.21 19.69
N LEU A 486 18.15 -8.63 19.24
CA LEU A 486 19.47 -8.94 19.79
C LEU A 486 19.56 -8.55 21.26
N LEU A 487 19.04 -7.37 21.63
CA LEU A 487 18.94 -6.95 23.03
C LEU A 487 18.08 -7.92 23.85
N ALA A 488 16.94 -8.35 23.32
CA ALA A 488 16.09 -9.36 23.95
C ALA A 488 16.85 -10.66 24.22
N LEU A 489 17.66 -11.12 23.26
CA LEU A 489 18.47 -12.34 23.40
C LEU A 489 19.55 -12.19 24.47
N LEU A 490 20.28 -11.08 24.47
CA LEU A 490 21.30 -10.80 25.50
C LEU A 490 20.67 -10.77 26.89
N LEU A 491 19.59 -10.02 27.07
CA LEU A 491 18.89 -9.92 28.35
C LEU A 491 18.33 -11.26 28.83
N PHE A 492 17.95 -12.15 27.91
CA PHE A 492 17.41 -13.46 28.23
C PHE A 492 18.47 -14.53 28.49
N GLU A 493 19.64 -14.46 27.84
CA GLU A 493 20.77 -15.36 28.13
C GLU A 493 21.28 -15.18 29.56
N ASP A 494 21.40 -13.94 30.01
CA ASP A 494 21.84 -13.57 31.37
C ASP A 494 20.79 -13.81 32.47
N ARG A 495 19.61 -14.35 32.13
CA ARG A 495 18.57 -14.67 33.12
C ARG A 495 18.75 -16.12 33.55
N ASP A 496 19.22 -16.31 34.78
CA ASP A 496 19.22 -17.61 35.44
C ASP A 496 17.76 -18.08 35.59
N LEU A 497 17.43 -19.13 34.83
CA LEU A 497 16.13 -19.79 34.88
C LEU A 497 16.13 -20.97 35.86
N ALA A 498 17.23 -21.18 36.61
CA ALA A 498 17.42 -22.26 37.56
C ALA A 498 17.12 -21.82 39.00
#